data_AF-A0AA50HZ44-F1
#
_entry.id   AF-A0AA50HZ44-F1
#
_cell.length_a   1.000
_cell.length_b   1.000
_cell.length_c   1.000
_cell.angle_alpha   90.00
_cell.angle_beta   90.00
_cell.angle_gamma   90.00
#
_symmetry.space_group_name_H-M   'P 1'
#
loop_
_entity.id
_entity.type
_entity.pdbx_description
1 polymer ?
#
loop_
_entity_poly.entity_id
_entity_poly.type
_entity_poly.pdbx_seq_one_letter_code
_entity_poly.pdbx_strand_id
1 'polypeptide(L)'
;MTDAYDQAWLDLAAVDGTVYGVWYRASVKSLVWFNPQEFAANGYEVPGTWEEMMTLSQRLIDEGKTPWCLGIESGNATGWVGTDWVEDIMLRTASPATYDQWVAHDIPFNDRRVENALDIFGEITQNEKMIYGGKVGALSTPFGDSILGLFTDPPIVIYTAKGISLPLFCRRMWTMTRLIFSLCPH
;
A
#
# COMPACT_ATOMS: atom_id res chain seq x y z
N MET A 1 -24.97 -21.06 -7.90
CA MET A 1 -23.94 -20.15 -7.33
C MET A 1 -22.57 -20.77 -7.45
N THR A 2 -22.39 -22.03 -7.04
CA THR A 2 -21.15 -22.81 -7.17
C THR A 2 -20.63 -22.90 -8.60
N ASP A 3 -21.52 -22.98 -9.60
CA ASP A 3 -21.10 -23.11 -11.01
C ASP A 3 -20.66 -21.79 -11.66
N ALA A 4 -20.89 -20.65 -10.97
CA ALA A 4 -20.62 -19.31 -11.50
C ALA A 4 -19.32 -18.68 -10.94
N TYR A 5 -18.71 -19.28 -9.91
CA TYR A 5 -17.51 -18.77 -9.26
C TYR A 5 -16.50 -19.90 -9.07
N ASP A 6 -15.22 -19.60 -9.28
CA ASP A 6 -14.13 -20.50 -8.89
C ASP A 6 -14.14 -20.74 -7.37
N GLN A 7 -13.68 -21.92 -6.94
CA GLN A 7 -13.74 -22.36 -5.56
C GLN A 7 -13.06 -21.37 -4.59
N ALA A 8 -11.97 -20.73 -5.00
CA ALA A 8 -11.28 -19.75 -4.17
C ALA A 8 -12.19 -18.56 -3.79
N TRP A 9 -13.07 -18.13 -4.69
CA TRP A 9 -14.02 -17.06 -4.39
C TRP A 9 -15.12 -17.53 -3.45
N LEU A 10 -15.61 -18.76 -3.61
CA LEU A 10 -16.61 -19.32 -2.72
C LEU A 10 -16.07 -19.47 -1.30
N ASP A 11 -14.82 -19.92 -1.17
CA ASP A 11 -14.14 -20.08 0.12
C ASP A 11 -13.98 -18.75 0.85
N LEU A 12 -13.62 -17.68 0.13
CA LEU A 12 -13.53 -16.33 0.70
C LEU A 12 -14.88 -15.79 1.19
N ALA A 13 -16.00 -16.25 0.62
CA ALA A 13 -17.34 -15.87 1.01
C ALA A 13 -17.99 -16.81 2.04
N ALA A 14 -17.31 -17.89 2.43
CA ALA A 14 -17.83 -18.90 3.34
C ALA A 14 -17.25 -18.80 4.75
N VAL A 15 -18.04 -19.14 5.78
CA VAL A 15 -17.61 -19.40 7.16
C VAL A 15 -18.08 -20.81 7.52
N ASP A 16 -17.17 -21.65 8.00
CA ASP A 16 -17.45 -23.05 8.34
C ASP A 16 -18.24 -23.80 7.24
N GLY A 17 -17.83 -23.57 5.98
CA GLY A 17 -18.45 -24.19 4.79
C GLY A 17 -19.79 -23.58 4.36
N THR A 18 -20.33 -22.63 5.11
CA THR A 18 -21.58 -21.92 4.77
C THR A 18 -21.26 -20.60 4.08
N VAL A 19 -21.75 -20.40 2.85
CA VAL A 19 -21.55 -19.16 2.09
C VAL A 19 -22.45 -18.04 2.61
N TYR A 20 -21.87 -16.91 3.00
CA TYR A 20 -22.57 -15.74 3.55
C TYR A 20 -22.58 -14.51 2.60
N GLY A 21 -21.82 -14.55 1.51
CA GLY A 21 -21.69 -13.41 0.60
C GLY A 21 -21.65 -13.81 -0.87
N VAL A 22 -21.99 -12.88 -1.76
CA VAL A 22 -21.84 -13.04 -3.22
C VAL A 22 -20.93 -11.93 -3.73
N TRP A 23 -19.96 -12.28 -4.55
CA TRP A 23 -19.04 -11.30 -5.16
C TRP A 23 -19.74 -10.54 -6.29
N TYR A 24 -19.82 -9.22 -6.18
CA TYR A 24 -20.27 -8.37 -7.27
C TYR A 24 -19.09 -7.72 -8.03
N ARG A 25 -17.98 -7.46 -7.32
CA ARG A 25 -16.77 -6.82 -7.87
C ARG A 25 -15.55 -7.24 -7.07
N ALA A 26 -14.43 -7.38 -7.77
CA ALA A 26 -13.09 -7.44 -7.19
C ALA A 26 -12.27 -6.24 -7.69
N SER A 27 -11.25 -5.85 -6.94
CA SER A 27 -10.32 -4.80 -7.36
C SER A 27 -8.92 -5.15 -6.90
N VAL A 28 -7.99 -5.10 -7.84
CA VAL A 28 -6.56 -5.29 -7.58
C VAL A 28 -6.01 -4.07 -6.85
N LYS A 29 -4.99 -4.34 -6.04
CA LYS A 29 -4.37 -3.45 -5.06
C LYS A 29 -2.86 -3.54 -5.34
N SER A 30 -2.05 -2.80 -4.60
CA SER A 30 -0.59 -2.97 -4.70
C SER A 30 0.03 -2.46 -6.00
N LEU A 31 -0.61 -1.46 -6.64
CA LEU A 31 -0.16 -0.91 -7.92
C LEU A 31 0.60 0.40 -7.73
N VAL A 32 1.72 0.51 -8.44
CA VAL A 32 2.46 1.76 -8.65
C VAL A 32 2.07 2.34 -10.00
N TRP A 33 1.57 3.57 -9.99
CA TRP A 33 1.22 4.33 -11.18
C TRP A 33 2.35 5.28 -11.54
N PHE A 34 2.57 5.49 -12.83
CA PHE A 34 3.57 6.40 -13.37
C PHE A 34 3.07 7.04 -14.67
N ASN A 35 3.75 8.08 -15.16
CA ASN A 35 3.46 8.73 -16.44
C ASN A 35 4.34 8.14 -17.57
N PRO A 36 3.78 7.39 -18.54
CA PRO A 36 4.58 6.77 -19.60
C PRO A 36 5.26 7.76 -20.54
N GLN A 37 4.67 8.95 -20.74
CA GLN A 37 5.26 9.99 -21.60
C GLN A 37 6.52 10.56 -20.96
N GLU A 38 6.51 10.78 -19.64
CA GLU A 38 7.71 11.18 -18.91
C GLU A 38 8.81 10.11 -18.96
N PHE A 39 8.44 8.83 -18.80
CA PHE A 39 9.41 7.74 -18.89
C PHE A 39 10.07 7.71 -20.27
N ALA A 40 9.27 7.82 -21.33
CA ALA A 40 9.77 7.85 -22.69
C ALA A 40 10.64 9.10 -22.97
N ALA A 41 10.21 10.28 -22.51
CA ALA A 41 10.92 11.54 -22.74
C ALA A 41 12.28 11.62 -22.02
N ASN A 42 12.41 10.99 -20.85
CA ASN A 42 13.62 11.03 -20.03
C ASN A 42 14.45 9.73 -20.10
N GLY A 43 14.01 8.74 -20.88
CA GLY A 43 14.70 7.45 -21.03
C GLY A 43 14.74 6.63 -19.73
N TYR A 44 13.63 6.62 -18.98
CA TYR A 44 13.47 5.75 -17.82
C TYR A 44 12.87 4.40 -18.25
N GLU A 45 13.37 3.33 -17.65
CA GLU A 45 12.80 1.99 -17.81
C GLU A 45 11.84 1.69 -16.66
N VAL A 46 10.79 0.90 -16.93
CA VAL A 46 9.87 0.46 -15.88
C VAL A 46 10.59 -0.56 -15.00
N PRO A 47 10.75 -0.31 -13.69
CA PRO A 47 11.47 -1.23 -12.81
C PRO A 47 10.69 -2.54 -12.65
N GLY A 48 11.40 -3.67 -12.76
CA GLY A 48 10.88 -5.01 -12.53
C GLY A 48 11.05 -5.50 -11.10
N THR A 49 11.92 -4.85 -10.32
CA THR A 49 12.19 -5.18 -8.92
C THR A 49 12.11 -3.97 -8.00
N TRP A 50 12.01 -4.22 -6.69
CA TRP A 50 12.04 -3.16 -5.68
C TRP A 50 13.38 -2.40 -5.68
N GLU A 51 14.49 -3.10 -5.82
CA GLU A 51 15.83 -2.50 -5.87
C GLU A 51 15.99 -1.58 -7.08
N GLU A 52 15.52 -2.00 -8.27
CA GLU A 52 15.50 -1.16 -9.47
C GLU A 52 14.62 0.08 -9.27
N MET A 53 13.48 -0.07 -8.59
CA MET A 53 12.57 1.03 -8.29
C MET A 53 13.18 2.06 -7.33
N MET A 54 13.89 1.60 -6.29
CA MET A 54 14.61 2.47 -5.37
C MET A 54 15.82 3.13 -6.04
N THR A 55 16.51 2.42 -6.93
CA THR A 55 17.60 2.97 -7.74
C THR A 55 17.10 4.08 -8.66
N LEU A 56 15.98 3.86 -9.36
CA LEU A 56 15.37 4.90 -10.19
C LEU A 56 14.87 6.07 -9.34
N SER A 57 14.31 5.81 -8.16
CA SER A 57 13.93 6.88 -7.22
C SER A 57 15.13 7.73 -6.80
N GLN A 58 16.27 7.12 -6.53
CA GLN A 58 17.50 7.86 -6.20
C GLN A 58 18.00 8.69 -7.39
N ARG A 59 18.00 8.12 -8.60
CA ARG A 59 18.33 8.84 -9.83
C ARG A 59 17.45 10.07 -10.02
N LEU A 60 16.16 9.96 -9.79
CA LEU A 60 15.21 11.07 -9.88
C LEU A 60 15.54 12.19 -8.90
N ILE A 61 15.93 11.85 -7.66
CA ILE A 61 16.38 12.82 -6.66
C ILE A 61 17.64 13.56 -7.14
N ASP A 62 18.59 12.84 -7.72
CA ASP A 62 19.84 13.42 -8.23
C ASP A 62 19.58 14.35 -9.44
N GLU A 63 18.54 14.06 -10.22
CA GLU A 63 18.02 14.91 -11.29
C GLU A 63 17.17 16.11 -10.78
N GLY A 64 17.02 16.27 -9.46
CA GLY A 64 16.25 17.35 -8.83
C GLY A 64 14.73 17.15 -8.89
N LYS A 65 14.27 15.94 -9.24
CA LYS A 65 12.86 15.55 -9.27
C LYS A 65 12.44 14.90 -7.96
N THR A 66 11.13 14.87 -7.72
CA THR A 66 10.56 14.13 -6.57
C THR A 66 10.00 12.80 -7.06
N PRO A 67 10.45 11.65 -6.52
CA PRO A 67 10.00 10.36 -7.02
C PRO A 67 8.54 10.05 -6.72
N TRP A 68 8.09 10.22 -5.47
CA TRP A 68 6.79 9.72 -5.02
C TRP A 68 5.82 10.84 -4.63
N CYS A 69 4.54 10.64 -4.96
CA CYS A 69 3.43 11.26 -4.26
C CYS A 69 2.70 10.22 -3.39
N LEU A 70 2.83 10.40 -2.08
CA LEU A 70 2.09 9.65 -1.07
C LEU A 70 1.09 10.62 -0.44
N GLY A 71 -0.19 10.24 -0.39
CA GLY A 71 -1.21 10.96 0.36
C GLY A 71 -1.91 9.98 1.29
N ILE A 72 -1.82 10.22 2.60
CA ILE A 72 -2.45 9.35 3.61
C ILE A 72 -3.59 10.03 4.37
N GLU A 73 -3.90 11.29 4.03
CA GLU A 73 -5.03 12.02 4.58
C GLU A 73 -6.34 11.40 4.08
N SER A 74 -7.25 11.15 5.02
CA SER A 74 -8.57 10.55 4.75
C SER A 74 -9.56 10.86 5.90
N GLY A 75 -9.53 12.08 6.42
CA GLY A 75 -10.33 12.52 7.57
C GLY A 75 -10.10 11.65 8.81
N ASN A 76 -11.17 11.10 9.37
CA ASN A 76 -11.13 10.21 10.54
C ASN A 76 -10.41 8.87 10.28
N ALA A 77 -10.13 8.52 9.03
CA ALA A 77 -9.40 7.31 8.66
C ALA A 77 -7.94 7.59 8.26
N THR A 78 -7.45 8.82 8.42
CA THR A 78 -6.07 9.19 8.05
C THR A 78 -5.06 8.15 8.54
N GLY A 79 -4.19 7.70 7.63
CA GLY A 79 -3.18 6.67 7.89
C GLY A 79 -3.51 5.26 7.35
N TRP A 80 -4.76 4.95 6.96
CA TRP A 80 -5.10 3.64 6.39
C TRP A 80 -4.29 3.29 5.12
N VAL A 81 -3.89 4.29 4.34
CA VAL A 81 -3.00 4.07 3.18
C VAL A 81 -1.65 3.51 3.64
N GLY A 82 -1.16 3.94 4.80
CA GLY A 82 0.09 3.42 5.37
C GLY A 82 -0.02 1.95 5.78
N THR A 83 -1.19 1.49 6.26
CA THR A 83 -1.37 0.05 6.57
C THR A 83 -1.30 -0.78 5.30
N ASP A 84 -1.91 -0.32 4.21
CA ASP A 84 -1.85 -1.02 2.92
C ASP A 84 -0.41 -1.17 2.40
N TRP A 85 0.44 -0.14 2.57
CA TRP A 85 1.86 -0.22 2.22
C TRP A 85 2.60 -1.29 3.05
N VAL A 86 2.37 -1.33 4.36
CA VAL A 86 3.02 -2.31 5.24
C VAL A 86 2.55 -3.73 4.91
N GLU A 87 1.25 -3.92 4.64
CA GLU A 87 0.68 -5.20 4.20
C GLU A 87 1.32 -5.68 2.90
N ASP A 88 1.46 -4.77 1.94
CA ASP A 88 2.09 -5.01 0.65
C ASP A 88 3.55 -5.42 0.74
N ILE A 89 4.30 -4.79 1.65
CA ILE A 89 5.70 -5.13 1.89
C ILE A 89 5.79 -6.47 2.60
N MET A 90 4.94 -6.72 3.60
CA MET A 90 4.85 -8.02 4.28
C MET A 90 4.62 -9.17 3.28
N LEU A 91 3.72 -8.99 2.31
CA LEU A 91 3.47 -10.01 1.27
C LEU A 91 4.64 -10.19 0.28
N ARG A 92 5.55 -9.23 0.19
CA ARG A 92 6.75 -9.29 -0.68
C ARG A 92 8.01 -9.77 0.06
N THR A 93 8.10 -9.55 1.37
CA THR A 93 9.29 -9.87 2.17
C THR A 93 9.11 -11.06 3.11
N ALA A 94 7.87 -11.48 3.35
CA ALA A 94 7.52 -12.64 4.16
C ALA A 94 6.65 -13.63 3.38
N SER A 95 6.46 -14.83 3.94
CA SER A 95 5.58 -15.82 3.34
C SER A 95 4.10 -15.48 3.55
N PRO A 96 3.19 -15.91 2.66
CA PRO A 96 1.75 -15.75 2.86
C PRO A 96 1.26 -16.29 4.21
N ALA A 97 1.83 -17.42 4.67
CA ALA A 97 1.50 -17.98 5.98
C ALA A 97 1.90 -17.06 7.16
N THR A 98 3.00 -16.31 7.03
CA THR A 98 3.39 -15.30 8.03
C THR A 98 2.38 -14.16 8.06
N TYR A 99 1.93 -13.70 6.87
CA TYR A 99 0.89 -12.68 6.77
C TYR A 99 -0.41 -13.14 7.43
N ASP A 100 -0.84 -14.38 7.17
CA ASP A 100 -2.04 -14.95 7.78
C ASP A 100 -1.95 -15.03 9.31
N GLN A 101 -0.77 -15.41 9.84
CA GLN A 101 -0.49 -15.41 11.28
C GLN A 101 -0.56 -13.99 11.86
N TRP A 102 0.00 -13.00 11.16
CA TRP A 102 -0.02 -11.61 11.62
C TRP A 102 -1.44 -11.06 11.69
N VAL A 103 -2.23 -11.24 10.63
CA VAL A 103 -3.64 -10.79 10.61
C VAL A 103 -4.50 -11.58 11.60
N ALA A 104 -4.14 -12.84 11.92
CA ALA A 104 -4.77 -13.63 12.98
C ALA A 104 -4.38 -13.20 14.40
N HIS A 105 -3.34 -12.37 14.53
CA HIS A 105 -2.67 -12.06 15.78
C HIS A 105 -1.99 -13.28 16.46
N ASP A 106 -1.61 -14.28 15.68
CA ASP A 106 -0.78 -15.42 16.14
C ASP A 106 0.69 -15.00 16.31
N ILE A 107 1.11 -13.91 15.66
CA ILE A 107 2.38 -13.22 15.89
C ILE A 107 2.13 -11.76 16.30
N PRO A 108 2.99 -11.18 17.16
CA PRO A 108 2.79 -9.82 17.63
C PRO A 108 3.18 -8.78 16.57
N PHE A 109 2.70 -7.54 16.73
CA PHE A 109 3.02 -6.43 15.82
C PHE A 109 4.48 -5.98 15.85
N ASN A 110 5.23 -6.33 16.89
CA ASN A 110 6.68 -6.11 16.99
C ASN A 110 7.50 -7.35 16.61
N ASP A 111 6.91 -8.28 15.86
CA ASP A 111 7.68 -9.35 15.23
C ASP A 111 8.69 -8.74 14.24
N ARG A 112 9.91 -9.27 14.23
CA ARG A 112 11.03 -8.80 13.38
C ARG A 112 10.65 -8.64 11.90
N ARG A 113 9.73 -9.47 11.40
CA ARG A 113 9.27 -9.43 10.00
C ARG A 113 8.35 -8.22 9.76
N VAL A 114 7.53 -7.86 10.75
CA VAL A 114 6.67 -6.66 10.71
C VAL A 114 7.53 -5.40 10.87
N GLU A 115 8.51 -5.42 11.77
CA GLU A 115 9.50 -4.33 11.90
C GLU A 115 10.22 -4.08 10.57
N ASN A 116 10.69 -5.14 9.89
CA ASN A 116 11.33 -5.01 8.58
C ASN A 116 10.41 -4.35 7.53
N ALA A 117 9.11 -4.67 7.54
CA ALA A 117 8.18 -4.04 6.61
C ALA A 117 7.98 -2.54 6.92
N LEU A 118 7.95 -2.17 8.19
CA LEU A 118 7.91 -0.78 8.63
C LEU A 118 9.19 -0.03 8.27
N ASP A 119 10.36 -0.66 8.41
CA ASP A 119 11.66 -0.08 8.05
C ASP A 119 11.73 0.22 6.55
N ILE A 120 11.32 -0.73 5.69
CA ILE A 120 11.28 -0.53 4.23
C ILE A 120 10.31 0.59 3.85
N PHE A 121 9.13 0.65 4.48
CA PHE A 121 8.23 1.79 4.28
C PHE A 121 8.84 3.10 4.77
N GLY A 122 9.64 3.04 5.84
CA GLY A 122 10.43 4.13 6.40
C GLY A 122 11.45 4.70 5.41
N GLU A 123 12.07 3.88 4.56
CA GLU A 123 13.04 4.34 3.54
C GLU A 123 12.44 5.40 2.60
N ILE A 124 11.15 5.27 2.28
CA ILE A 124 10.40 6.25 1.47
C ILE A 124 9.87 7.36 2.36
N THR A 125 9.17 7.02 3.44
CA THR A 125 8.39 8.01 4.23
C THR A 125 9.23 8.92 5.11
N GLN A 126 10.42 8.50 5.51
CA GLN A 126 11.30 9.31 6.35
C GLN A 126 12.27 10.17 5.55
N ASN A 127 12.40 9.93 4.24
CA ASN A 127 13.26 10.71 3.36
C ASN A 127 12.49 11.88 2.74
N GLU A 128 12.82 13.10 3.18
CA GLU A 128 12.15 14.34 2.73
C GLU A 128 12.28 14.59 1.21
N LYS A 129 13.22 13.93 0.52
CA LYS A 129 13.40 14.05 -0.93
C LYS A 129 12.61 12.98 -1.73
N MET A 130 12.19 11.90 -1.08
CA MET A 130 11.45 10.83 -1.73
C MET A 130 9.99 11.21 -1.99
N ILE A 131 9.39 12.01 -1.10
CA ILE A 131 7.97 12.35 -1.14
C ILE A 131 7.76 13.84 -1.41
N TYR A 132 6.78 14.14 -2.26
CA TYR A 132 6.35 15.51 -2.51
C TYR A 132 5.80 16.17 -1.25
N GLY A 133 6.40 17.29 -0.86
CA GLY A 133 6.11 17.98 0.40
C GLY A 133 6.62 17.25 1.65
N GLY A 134 7.42 16.19 1.48
CA GLY A 134 8.03 15.44 2.57
C GLY A 134 6.99 14.77 3.48
N LYS A 135 7.35 14.61 4.76
CA LYS A 135 6.46 13.99 5.77
C LYS A 135 5.16 14.76 5.96
N VAL A 136 5.22 16.09 5.93
CA VAL A 136 4.04 16.94 6.07
C VAL A 136 3.13 16.78 4.85
N GLY A 137 3.70 16.80 3.65
CA GLY A 137 2.98 16.56 2.40
C GLY A 137 2.27 15.21 2.40
N ALA A 138 2.93 14.15 2.88
CA ALA A 138 2.31 12.83 3.03
C ALA A 138 1.05 12.87 3.92
N LEU A 139 1.15 13.55 5.07
CA LEU A 139 0.08 13.64 6.07
C LEU A 139 -1.07 14.58 5.68
N SER A 140 -0.81 15.59 4.85
CA SER A 140 -1.79 16.61 4.47
C SER A 140 -2.42 16.40 3.11
N THR A 141 -1.84 15.54 2.26
CA THR A 141 -2.38 15.28 0.90
C THR A 141 -3.50 14.24 0.97
N PRO A 142 -4.72 14.58 0.52
CA PRO A 142 -5.82 13.62 0.41
C PRO A 142 -5.41 12.42 -0.44
N PHE A 143 -5.72 11.20 0.01
CA PHE A 143 -5.35 9.98 -0.72
C PHE A 143 -5.93 9.95 -2.16
N GLY A 144 -7.07 10.61 -2.38
CA GLY A 144 -7.69 10.73 -3.70
C GLY A 144 -6.86 11.58 -4.67
N ASP A 145 -6.17 12.58 -4.13
CA ASP A 145 -5.46 13.62 -4.86
C ASP A 145 -3.99 13.24 -5.14
N SER A 146 -3.47 12.20 -4.48
CA SER A 146 -2.08 11.75 -4.64
C SER A 146 -1.72 11.37 -6.09
N ILE A 147 -2.72 11.06 -6.92
CA ILE A 147 -2.55 10.74 -8.33
C ILE A 147 -2.33 11.98 -9.20
N LEU A 148 -2.81 13.15 -8.76
CA LEU A 148 -2.89 14.36 -9.59
C LEU A 148 -1.50 14.87 -9.98
N GLY A 149 -0.49 14.65 -9.15
CA GLY A 149 0.87 15.08 -9.44
C GLY A 149 1.52 14.40 -10.65
N LEU A 150 0.99 13.28 -11.13
CA LEU A 150 1.43 12.63 -12.38
C LEU A 150 0.92 13.35 -13.64
N PHE A 151 -0.12 14.17 -13.51
CA PHE A 151 -0.84 14.78 -14.62
C PHE A 151 -0.59 16.29 -14.78
N THR A 152 0.27 16.89 -13.95
CA THR A 152 0.70 18.27 -14.13
C THR A 152 1.70 18.39 -15.28
N ASP A 153 1.90 19.60 -15.81
CA ASP A 153 2.91 19.89 -16.84
C ASP A 153 3.86 21.01 -16.34
N PRO A 154 5.13 20.70 -15.99
CA PRO A 154 5.69 19.34 -15.90
C PRO A 154 5.11 18.55 -14.70
N PRO A 155 5.20 17.21 -14.70
CA PRO A 155 4.82 16.39 -13.55
C PRO A 155 5.63 16.73 -12.31
N ILE A 156 4.94 16.92 -11.19
CA ILE A 156 5.57 17.22 -9.89
C ILE A 156 6.10 15.95 -9.20
N VAL A 157 5.61 14.77 -9.61
CA VAL A 157 6.08 13.46 -9.16
C VAL A 157 6.13 12.45 -10.30
N ILE A 158 6.83 11.34 -10.09
CA ILE A 158 7.00 10.28 -11.09
C ILE A 158 6.18 9.02 -10.77
N TYR A 159 5.95 8.75 -9.48
CA TYR A 159 5.21 7.60 -8.98
C TYR A 159 4.11 7.99 -8.00
N THR A 160 3.09 7.14 -7.92
CA THR A 160 2.16 7.08 -6.79
C THR A 160 1.67 5.66 -6.60
N ALA A 161 1.66 5.17 -5.35
CA ALA A 161 1.08 3.89 -5.02
C ALA A 161 -0.31 4.07 -4.42
N LYS A 162 -1.27 3.28 -4.88
CA LYS A 162 -2.59 3.17 -4.24
C LYS A 162 -2.74 1.81 -3.59
N GLY A 163 -2.88 1.83 -2.27
CA GLY A 163 -3.42 0.73 -1.50
C GLY A 163 -4.94 0.62 -1.71
N ILE A 164 -5.44 -0.60 -1.71
CA ILE A 164 -6.84 -0.89 -1.38
C ILE A 164 -6.76 -2.14 -0.43
N SER A 165 -7.73 -2.38 0.46
CA SER A 165 -7.78 -3.51 1.45
C SER A 165 -8.37 -4.88 1.00
N LEU A 166 -7.60 -5.98 0.90
CA LEU A 166 -8.12 -7.30 0.41
C LEU A 166 -9.37 -7.78 1.20
N PRO A 167 -10.34 -8.49 0.61
CA PRO A 167 -11.53 -8.97 1.33
C PRO A 167 -11.25 -9.85 2.57
N LEU A 168 -10.11 -10.56 2.60
CA LEU A 168 -9.62 -11.29 3.77
C LEU A 168 -9.43 -10.37 4.99
N PHE A 169 -9.07 -9.11 4.76
CA PHE A 169 -8.92 -8.08 5.78
C PHE A 169 -10.27 -7.72 6.42
N CYS A 170 -11.35 -7.57 5.63
CA CYS A 170 -12.69 -7.28 6.18
C CYS A 170 -13.18 -8.34 7.17
N ARG A 171 -12.75 -9.60 7.02
CA ARG A 171 -13.15 -10.73 7.90
C ARG A 171 -12.51 -10.65 9.29
N ARG A 172 -11.39 -9.94 9.45
CA ARG A 172 -10.61 -9.84 10.71
C ARG A 172 -10.47 -8.40 11.25
N MET A 173 -10.81 -7.38 10.46
CA MET A 173 -10.72 -5.96 10.85
C MET A 173 -11.68 -5.57 11.99
N TRP A 174 -12.85 -6.23 12.11
CA TRP A 174 -13.77 -5.96 13.23
C TRP A 174 -13.12 -6.19 14.60
N THR A 175 -12.12 -7.08 14.66
CA THR A 175 -11.32 -7.34 15.87
C THR A 175 -10.14 -6.38 16.00
N MET A 176 -9.52 -5.98 14.88
CA MET A 176 -8.26 -5.22 14.84
C MET A 176 -8.46 -3.70 15.02
N THR A 177 -9.57 -3.11 14.53
CA THR A 177 -9.89 -1.69 14.77
C THR A 177 -10.10 -1.40 16.26
N ARG A 178 -10.57 -2.38 17.05
CA ARG A 178 -10.66 -2.26 18.52
C ARG A 178 -9.30 -2.25 19.23
N LEU A 179 -8.29 -2.94 18.67
CA LEU A 179 -6.97 -3.06 19.27
C LEU A 179 -6.08 -1.84 18.98
N ILE A 180 -6.11 -1.31 17.75
CA ILE A 180 -5.30 -0.14 17.36
C ILE A 180 -5.72 1.12 18.15
N PHE A 181 -7.03 1.33 18.37
CA PHE A 181 -7.52 2.44 19.19
C PHE A 181 -7.32 2.21 20.71
N SER A 182 -7.06 0.98 21.15
CA SER A 182 -6.81 0.66 22.57
C SER A 182 -5.33 0.81 22.98
N LEU A 183 -4.40 0.89 22.01
CA LEU A 183 -2.95 0.92 22.26
C LEU A 183 -2.34 2.32 22.13
N CYS A 184 -3.15 3.35 21.84
CA CYS A 184 -2.74 4.76 21.94
C CYS A 184 -3.22 5.31 23.30
N PRO A 185 -2.40 5.32 24.36
CA PRO A 185 -2.74 6.05 25.57
C PRO A 185 -2.81 7.54 25.26
N HIS A 186 -3.86 8.19 25.78
CA HIS A 186 -3.96 9.65 25.88
C HIS A 186 -2.78 10.24 26.66
#